data_AF-A0A968T466-F1
#
_entry.id   AF-A0A968T466-F1
#
_cell.length_a   1.000
_cell.length_b   1.000
_cell.length_c   1.000
_cell.angle_alpha   90.00
_cell.angle_beta   90.00
_cell.angle_gamma   90.00
#
_symmetry.space_group_name_H-M   'P 1'
#
loop_
_entity.id
_entity.type
_entity.pdbx_description
1 polymer ?
#
loop_
_entity_poly.entity_id
_entity_poly.type
_entity_poly.pdbx_seq_one_letter_code
_entity_poly.pdbx_strand_id
1 'polypeptide(L)'
;MVGVPGRAYYLTVKTDDEVYTAESQMPQIVNIDSISFNSINRFGEITIFPAPHYQDPANEKNYYRFLEYVDGERSTSIFISNDLLYDGQYVNQSLRSFSDDLKIEPGKKVEIVMMTIDSNVYDYFNSLSQISSGGGPNQTGTPANPITNITGGALGYFSACTIQRKSTIYNP
;
A
#
# COMPACT_ATOMS: atom_id res chain seq x y z
N MET A 1 -10.42 2.49 -21.70
CA MET A 1 -9.00 2.18 -21.94
C MET A 1 -8.45 1.49 -20.71
N VAL A 2 -7.61 0.47 -20.87
CA VAL A 2 -6.92 -0.21 -19.77
C VAL A 2 -5.50 0.33 -19.67
N GLY A 3 -4.95 0.41 -18.47
CA GLY A 3 -3.54 0.75 -18.25
C GLY A 3 -2.59 -0.24 -18.93
N VAL A 4 -1.41 0.21 -19.32
CA VAL A 4 -0.35 -0.60 -19.93
C VAL A 4 0.89 -0.47 -19.06
N PRO A 5 1.35 -1.56 -18.42
CA PRO A 5 2.59 -1.58 -17.66
C PRO A 5 3.78 -1.04 -18.45
N GLY A 6 4.68 -0.33 -17.76
CA GLY A 6 5.85 0.34 -18.32
C GLY A 6 5.58 1.72 -18.93
N ARG A 7 4.32 2.17 -19.04
CA ARG A 7 3.99 3.51 -19.56
C ARG A 7 3.91 4.57 -18.46
N ALA A 8 4.35 5.78 -18.79
CA ALA A 8 4.04 6.98 -18.01
C ALA A 8 2.64 7.48 -18.33
N TYR A 9 1.93 7.90 -17.29
CA TYR A 9 0.61 8.51 -17.35
C TYR A 9 0.69 9.93 -16.81
N TYR A 10 -0.06 10.84 -17.43
CA TYR A 10 -0.05 12.25 -17.11
C TYR A 10 -1.46 12.71 -16.75
N LEU A 11 -1.58 13.44 -15.64
CA LEU A 11 -2.78 14.16 -15.24
C LEU A 11 -2.60 15.63 -15.62
N THR A 12 -3.64 16.24 -16.19
CA THR A 12 -3.75 17.70 -16.32
C THR A 12 -5.17 18.10 -15.96
N VAL A 13 -5.32 18.89 -14.91
CA VAL A 13 -6.60 19.47 -14.48
C VAL A 13 -6.49 20.97 -14.65
N LYS A 14 -7.43 21.55 -15.39
CA LYS A 14 -7.52 23.01 -15.60
C LYS A 14 -8.77 23.52 -14.91
N THR A 15 -8.60 24.50 -14.04
CA THR A 15 -9.67 25.35 -13.51
C THR A 15 -9.54 26.73 -14.15
N ASP A 16 -10.45 27.65 -13.83
CA ASP A 16 -10.44 28.98 -14.44
C ASP A 16 -9.16 29.78 -14.13
N ASP A 17 -8.54 29.54 -12.96
CA ASP A 17 -7.37 30.29 -12.49
C ASP A 17 -6.09 29.43 -12.35
N GLU A 18 -6.19 28.10 -12.38
CA GLU A 18 -5.07 27.21 -12.03
C GLU A 18 -4.95 25.97 -12.94
N VAL A 19 -3.71 25.49 -13.08
CA VAL A 19 -3.40 24.25 -13.78
C VAL A 19 -2.65 23.33 -12.83
N TYR A 20 -3.20 22.14 -12.61
CA TYR A 20 -2.56 21.08 -11.85
C TYR A 20 -2.07 20.00 -12.79
N THR A 21 -0.85 19.54 -12.58
CA THR A 21 -0.25 18.45 -13.36
C THR A 21 0.32 17.38 -12.43
N ALA A 22 0.33 16.14 -12.89
CA ALA A 22 1.02 15.06 -12.20
C ALA A 22 1.47 13.99 -13.20
N GLU A 23 2.48 13.22 -12.82
CA GLU A 23 3.01 12.11 -13.61
C GLU A 23 3.17 10.87 -12.73
N SER A 24 2.88 9.70 -13.29
CA SER A 24 3.16 8.42 -12.64
C SER A 24 3.47 7.34 -13.68
N GLN A 25 4.56 6.61 -13.47
CA GLN A 25 4.93 5.45 -14.28
C GLN A 25 4.22 4.21 -13.75
N MET A 26 3.45 3.52 -14.60
CA MET A 26 2.83 2.26 -14.25
C MET A 26 3.89 1.15 -14.20
N PRO A 27 4.19 0.54 -13.04
CA PRO A 27 5.19 -0.53 -12.97
C PRO A 27 4.72 -1.82 -13.63
N GLN A 28 5.60 -2.83 -13.71
CA GLN A 28 5.20 -4.18 -14.09
C GLN A 28 4.29 -4.81 -13.03
N ILE A 29 3.53 -5.82 -13.45
CA ILE A 29 2.64 -6.54 -12.54
C ILE A 29 3.41 -7.58 -11.75
N VAL A 30 3.17 -7.63 -10.44
CA VAL A 30 3.67 -8.69 -9.55
C VAL A 30 2.47 -9.47 -9.02
N ASN A 31 2.50 -10.80 -9.14
CA ASN A 31 1.38 -11.67 -8.83
C ASN A 31 1.41 -12.15 -7.39
N ILE A 32 0.23 -12.18 -6.75
CA ILE A 32 0.06 -12.81 -5.44
C ILE A 32 -0.19 -14.31 -5.65
N ASP A 33 0.67 -15.14 -5.07
CA ASP A 33 0.56 -16.58 -5.13
C ASP A 33 -0.47 -17.09 -4.10
N SER A 34 -0.32 -16.69 -2.84
CA SER A 34 -1.17 -17.13 -1.73
C SER A 34 -1.27 -16.10 -0.61
N ILE A 35 -2.15 -16.34 0.35
CA ILE A 35 -2.24 -15.59 1.61
C ILE A 35 -2.12 -16.61 2.75
N SER A 36 -1.17 -16.41 3.66
CA SER A 36 -1.12 -17.13 4.94
C SER A 36 -1.53 -16.20 6.08
N PHE A 37 -1.67 -16.77 7.27
CA PHE A 37 -2.04 -16.01 8.47
C PHE A 37 -1.00 -16.23 9.56
N ASN A 38 -0.59 -15.14 10.20
CA ASN A 38 0.28 -15.16 11.37
C ASN A 38 -0.48 -14.58 12.56
N SER A 39 -0.17 -15.04 13.77
CA SER A 39 -0.80 -14.55 14.99
C SER A 39 0.22 -13.89 15.92
N ILE A 40 -0.18 -12.84 16.63
CA ILE A 40 0.54 -12.35 17.81
C ILE A 40 -0.36 -12.49 19.02
N ASN A 41 0.17 -13.04 20.12
CA ASN A 41 -0.47 -12.97 21.43
C ASN A 41 0.13 -11.79 22.22
N ARG A 42 -0.70 -10.81 22.58
CA ARG A 42 -0.35 -9.72 23.49
C ARG A 42 -1.23 -9.82 24.72
N PHE A 43 -0.63 -10.12 25.87
CA PHE A 43 -1.33 -10.20 27.16
C PHE A 43 -2.58 -11.10 27.16
N GLY A 44 -2.57 -12.19 26.39
CA GLY A 44 -3.69 -13.12 26.26
C GLY A 44 -4.63 -12.84 25.09
N GLU A 45 -4.51 -11.68 24.44
CA GLU A 45 -5.28 -11.34 23.23
C GLU A 45 -4.50 -11.78 21.98
N ILE A 46 -5.15 -12.62 21.16
CA ILE A 46 -4.58 -13.10 19.89
C ILE A 46 -5.09 -12.22 18.76
N THR A 47 -4.17 -11.56 18.04
CA THR A 47 -4.46 -10.83 16.80
C THR A 47 -3.94 -11.61 15.60
N ILE A 48 -4.75 -11.73 14.56
CA ILE A 48 -4.42 -12.42 13.30
C ILE A 48 -4.05 -11.39 12.24
N PHE A 49 -3.00 -11.67 11.48
CA PHE A 49 -2.49 -10.83 10.40
C PHE A 49 -2.37 -11.63 9.11
N PRO A 50 -2.90 -11.14 7.98
CA PRO A 50 -2.66 -11.77 6.70
C PRO A 50 -1.24 -11.48 6.23
N ALA A 51 -0.63 -12.44 5.54
CA ALA A 51 0.66 -12.32 4.90
C ALA A 51 0.50 -12.73 3.43
N PRO A 52 0.45 -11.77 2.48
CA PRO A 52 0.50 -12.11 1.06
C PRO A 52 1.85 -12.71 0.70
N HIS A 53 1.83 -13.71 -0.18
CA HIS A 53 3.02 -14.35 -0.72
C HIS A 53 3.18 -14.00 -2.18
N TYR A 54 4.37 -13.56 -2.58
CA TYR A 54 4.67 -13.20 -3.96
C TYR A 54 6.17 -13.25 -4.22
N GLN A 55 6.54 -13.43 -5.49
CA GLN A 55 7.91 -13.35 -5.95
C GLN A 55 8.22 -11.91 -6.41
N ASP A 56 9.17 -11.26 -5.75
CA ASP A 56 9.70 -9.97 -6.19
C ASP A 56 10.62 -10.16 -7.43
N PRO A 57 10.47 -9.36 -8.51
CA PRO A 57 11.35 -9.43 -9.68
C PRO A 57 12.76 -8.92 -9.38
N ALA A 58 13.77 -9.72 -9.72
CA ALA A 58 15.18 -9.36 -9.45
C ALA A 58 15.70 -8.24 -10.37
N ASN A 59 16.54 -7.37 -9.82
CA ASN A 59 17.20 -6.24 -10.49
C ASN A 59 16.23 -5.13 -10.96
N GLU A 60 15.04 -5.08 -10.40
CA GLU A 60 14.08 -3.99 -10.59
C GLU A 60 13.84 -3.33 -9.22
N LYS A 61 13.54 -2.03 -9.19
CA LYS A 61 13.11 -1.38 -7.95
C LYS A 61 11.60 -1.35 -7.93
N ASN A 62 11.02 -2.01 -6.95
CA ASN A 62 9.59 -2.19 -6.81
C ASN A 62 9.09 -1.60 -5.50
N TYR A 63 7.94 -0.96 -5.62
CA TYR A 63 7.21 -0.40 -4.50
C TYR A 63 5.81 -0.96 -4.51
N TYR A 64 5.34 -1.34 -3.32
CA TYR A 64 4.08 -2.03 -3.16
C TYR A 64 3.20 -1.30 -2.16
N ARG A 65 1.91 -1.29 -2.45
CA ARG A 65 0.86 -0.94 -1.50
C ARG A 65 -0.14 -2.07 -1.41
N PHE A 66 -0.57 -2.38 -0.20
CA PHE A 66 -1.56 -3.41 0.06
C PHE A 66 -2.83 -2.78 0.63
N LEU A 67 -3.98 -3.24 0.15
CA LEU A 67 -5.26 -3.01 0.81
C LEU A 67 -5.75 -4.34 1.35
N GLU A 68 -6.18 -4.32 2.60
CA GLU A 68 -6.79 -5.45 3.27
C GLU A 68 -8.30 -5.23 3.36
N TYR A 69 -9.05 -6.29 3.05
CA TYR A 69 -10.49 -6.35 3.26
C TYR A 69 -10.86 -7.60 4.05
N VAL A 70 -11.81 -7.47 4.98
CA VAL A 70 -12.41 -8.57 5.74
C VAL A 70 -13.92 -8.52 5.54
N ASP A 71 -14.51 -9.59 4.99
CA ASP A 71 -15.94 -9.66 4.61
C ASP A 71 -16.41 -8.47 3.74
N GLY A 72 -15.50 -7.86 2.98
CA GLY A 72 -15.79 -6.72 2.10
C GLY A 72 -15.60 -5.35 2.75
N GLU A 73 -15.36 -5.27 4.05
CA GLU A 73 -14.98 -4.04 4.74
C GLU A 73 -13.47 -3.80 4.60
N ARG A 74 -13.07 -2.54 4.38
CA ARG A 74 -11.69 -2.17 4.06
C ARG A 74 -10.95 -1.64 5.28
N SER A 75 -9.71 -2.10 5.49
CA SER A 75 -8.81 -1.52 6.50
C SER A 75 -8.46 -0.07 6.15
N THR A 76 -8.43 0.78 7.17
CA THR A 76 -7.93 2.16 7.12
C THR A 76 -6.41 2.24 7.21
N SER A 77 -5.75 1.14 7.56
CA SER A 77 -4.30 1.06 7.73
C SER A 77 -3.54 1.28 6.41
N ILE A 78 -2.37 1.88 6.52
CA ILE A 78 -1.46 2.09 5.39
C ILE A 78 -0.43 0.96 5.41
N PHE A 79 -0.55 0.05 4.44
CA PHE A 79 0.44 -0.99 4.21
C PHE A 79 1.23 -0.67 2.94
N ILE A 80 2.50 -0.32 3.11
CA ILE A 80 3.44 -0.10 2.01
C ILE A 80 4.74 -0.87 2.26
N SER A 81 5.42 -1.25 1.19
CA SER A 81 6.75 -1.85 1.25
C SER A 81 7.56 -1.46 0.01
N ASN A 82 8.88 -1.61 0.12
CA ASN A 82 9.82 -1.55 -0.99
C ASN A 82 10.73 -2.78 -0.93
N ASP A 83 11.39 -3.08 -2.04
CA ASP A 83 12.24 -4.25 -2.21
C ASP A 83 13.72 -4.03 -1.87
N LEU A 84 14.10 -2.91 -1.24
CA LEU A 84 15.51 -2.58 -0.96
C LEU A 84 16.26 -3.68 -0.19
N LEU A 85 15.54 -4.48 0.61
CA LEU A 85 16.08 -5.61 1.37
C LEU A 85 15.70 -6.99 0.80
N TYR A 86 14.84 -7.02 -0.22
CA TYR A 86 14.19 -8.24 -0.72
C TYR A 86 14.22 -8.37 -2.26
N ASP A 87 15.04 -7.59 -2.96
CA ASP A 87 15.21 -7.64 -4.42
C ASP A 87 15.42 -9.09 -4.91
N GLY A 88 14.49 -9.55 -5.75
CA GLY A 88 14.51 -10.89 -6.32
C GLY A 88 14.12 -12.02 -5.37
N GLN A 89 13.66 -11.72 -4.15
CA GLN A 89 13.30 -12.71 -3.14
C GLN A 89 11.80 -13.02 -3.12
N TYR A 90 11.48 -14.20 -2.58
CA TYR A 90 10.11 -14.55 -2.26
C TYR A 90 9.69 -13.89 -0.95
N VAL A 91 8.63 -13.08 -0.99
CA VAL A 91 8.17 -12.26 0.13
C VAL A 91 6.92 -12.87 0.77
N ASN A 92 6.86 -12.85 2.11
CA ASN A 92 5.71 -13.29 2.91
C ASN A 92 5.49 -12.41 4.15
N GLN A 93 5.73 -11.11 4.03
CA GLN A 93 5.61 -10.16 5.12
C GLN A 93 4.15 -9.98 5.57
N SER A 94 3.91 -10.05 6.89
CA SER A 94 2.57 -9.83 7.43
C SER A 94 2.16 -8.36 7.38
N LEU A 95 0.92 -8.10 6.97
CA LEU A 95 0.28 -6.79 7.05
C LEU A 95 -0.14 -6.55 8.51
N ARG A 96 0.79 -6.08 9.34
CA ARG A 96 0.55 -5.88 10.77
C ARG A 96 -0.05 -4.51 11.01
N SER A 97 -1.32 -4.47 11.44
CA SER A 97 -1.92 -3.28 12.02
C SER A 97 -2.56 -3.58 13.37
N PHE A 98 -2.31 -2.72 14.34
CA PHE A 98 -2.96 -2.79 15.66
C PHE A 98 -4.09 -1.76 15.77
N SER A 99 -4.64 -1.31 14.64
CA SER A 99 -5.91 -0.58 14.63
C SER A 99 -7.06 -1.52 14.97
N ASP A 100 -8.07 -0.99 15.66
CA ASP A 100 -9.28 -1.72 16.02
C ASP A 100 -10.33 -1.74 14.91
N ASP A 101 -9.98 -1.31 13.69
CA ASP A 101 -10.92 -1.10 12.59
C ASP A 101 -11.37 -2.39 11.90
N LEU A 102 -10.49 -3.41 11.81
CA LEU A 102 -10.82 -4.73 11.28
C LEU A 102 -10.21 -5.85 12.14
N LYS A 103 -11.02 -6.88 12.40
CA LYS A 103 -10.60 -8.12 13.07
C LYS A 103 -10.84 -9.32 12.16
N ILE A 104 -9.81 -10.14 11.99
CA ILE A 104 -9.90 -11.40 11.25
C ILE A 104 -10.29 -12.53 12.22
N GLU A 105 -11.46 -13.13 11.99
CA GLU A 105 -12.04 -14.21 12.80
C GLU A 105 -12.29 -15.45 11.94
N PRO A 106 -12.34 -16.67 12.52
CA PRO A 106 -12.59 -17.90 11.76
C PRO A 106 -13.86 -17.81 10.90
N GLY A 107 -13.77 -18.29 9.66
CA GLY A 107 -14.84 -18.25 8.67
C GLY A 107 -14.96 -16.94 7.88
N LYS A 108 -14.20 -15.90 8.24
CA LYS A 108 -14.21 -14.61 7.52
C LYS A 108 -13.45 -14.69 6.20
N LYS A 109 -13.96 -14.02 5.16
CA LYS A 109 -13.25 -13.85 3.89
C LYS A 109 -12.25 -12.71 4.02
N VAL A 110 -10.98 -13.02 3.82
CA VAL A 110 -9.91 -12.02 3.75
C VAL A 110 -9.49 -11.83 2.30
N GLU A 111 -9.47 -10.59 1.83
CA GLU A 111 -9.01 -10.22 0.49
C GLU A 111 -7.86 -9.22 0.58
N ILE A 112 -6.77 -9.51 -0.14
CA ILE A 112 -5.64 -8.61 -0.31
C ILE A 112 -5.62 -8.08 -1.73
N VAL A 113 -5.58 -6.76 -1.86
CA VAL A 113 -5.31 -6.06 -3.11
C VAL A 113 -3.87 -5.56 -3.07
N MET A 114 -3.00 -6.19 -3.85
CA MET A 114 -1.62 -5.75 -4.04
C MET A 114 -1.56 -4.80 -5.23
N MET A 115 -1.02 -3.61 -5.00
CA MET A 115 -0.73 -2.63 -6.03
C MET A 115 0.78 -2.48 -6.18
N THR A 116 1.32 -2.71 -7.37
CA THR A 116 2.68 -2.25 -7.70
C THR A 116 2.57 -0.80 -8.14
N ILE A 117 3.25 0.08 -7.40
CA ILE A 117 3.12 1.54 -7.50
C ILE A 117 4.44 2.19 -7.89
N ASP A 118 4.35 3.38 -8.46
CA ASP A 118 5.51 4.24 -8.71
C ASP A 118 6.14 4.74 -7.40
N SER A 119 7.43 5.09 -7.43
CA SER A 119 8.18 5.52 -6.24
C SER A 119 7.61 6.81 -5.64
N ASN A 120 7.14 7.73 -6.48
CA ASN A 120 6.53 8.98 -6.04
C ASN A 120 5.20 8.76 -5.26
N VAL A 121 4.45 7.70 -5.59
CA VAL A 121 3.24 7.30 -4.86
C VAL A 121 3.63 6.63 -3.54
N TYR A 122 4.71 5.85 -3.54
CA TYR A 122 5.27 5.29 -2.31
C TYR A 122 5.68 6.40 -1.35
N ASP A 123 6.38 7.43 -1.82
CA ASP A 123 6.81 8.58 -1.01
C ASP A 123 5.62 9.32 -0.37
N TYR A 124 4.52 9.47 -1.10
CA TYR A 124 3.28 10.03 -0.56
C TYR A 124 2.75 9.21 0.61
N PHE A 125 2.58 7.89 0.44
CA PHE A 125 2.06 7.04 1.53
C PHE A 125 3.02 6.88 2.69
N ASN A 126 4.33 6.87 2.42
CA ASN A 126 5.36 6.79 3.45
C ASN A 126 5.36 8.05 4.32
N SER A 127 5.37 9.23 3.68
CA SER A 127 5.28 10.50 4.41
C SER A 127 3.94 10.63 5.15
N LEU A 128 2.82 10.24 4.53
CA LEU A 128 1.51 10.21 5.19
C LEU A 128 1.51 9.30 6.43
N SER A 129 2.06 8.09 6.33
CA SER A 129 2.15 7.16 7.46
C SER A 129 2.98 7.73 8.61
N GLN A 130 4.09 8.41 8.32
CA GLN A 130 4.94 9.03 9.34
C GLN A 130 4.24 10.19 10.06
N ILE A 131 3.48 11.00 9.31
CA ILE A 131 2.66 12.09 9.86
C ILE A 131 1.54 11.52 10.74
N SER A 132 0.82 10.50 10.26
CA SER A 132 -0.30 9.88 10.99
C SER A 132 0.14 9.13 12.25
N SER A 133 1.37 8.59 12.30
CA SER A 133 1.92 7.97 13.51
C SER A 133 2.40 8.98 14.57
N GLY A 134 2.13 10.28 14.39
CA GLY A 134 2.39 11.32 15.39
C GLY A 134 3.82 11.87 15.41
N GLY A 135 4.66 11.52 14.43
CA GLY A 135 6.09 11.77 14.50
C GLY A 135 6.76 10.97 15.63
N GLY A 136 8.04 10.62 15.49
CA GLY A 136 8.76 10.01 16.62
C GLY A 136 8.73 10.91 17.86
N PRO A 137 9.07 10.40 19.07
CA PRO A 137 9.03 11.15 20.33
C PRO A 137 9.87 12.45 20.38
N ASN A 138 10.61 12.78 19.31
CA ASN A 138 11.41 14.00 19.14
C ASN A 138 10.99 14.87 17.95
N GLN A 139 9.84 14.65 17.32
CA GLN A 139 9.39 15.45 16.17
C GLN A 139 8.37 16.52 16.63
N THR A 140 8.89 17.66 17.09
CA THR A 140 8.13 18.86 17.50
C THR A 140 7.77 19.80 16.33
N GLY A 141 7.68 19.26 15.10
CA GLY A 141 7.33 20.05 13.91
C GLY A 141 5.83 20.13 13.68
N THR A 142 5.32 21.30 13.27
CA THR A 142 3.96 21.47 12.73
C THR A 142 3.67 20.38 11.68
N PRO A 143 2.47 19.77 11.65
CA PRO A 143 2.17 18.73 10.66
C PRO A 143 2.43 19.25 9.24
N ALA A 144 3.39 18.63 8.54
CA ALA A 144 3.66 18.92 7.14
C ALA A 144 2.64 18.17 6.25
N ASN A 145 2.41 18.66 5.04
CA ASN A 145 1.67 17.89 4.04
C ASN A 145 2.53 16.69 3.56
N PRO A 146 1.92 15.54 3.25
CA PRO A 146 2.64 14.44 2.61
C PRO A 146 3.29 14.89 1.30
N ILE A 147 4.42 14.26 0.96
CA ILE A 147 5.11 14.49 -0.32
C ILE A 147 4.17 14.12 -1.46
N THR A 148 3.89 15.05 -2.38
CA THR A 148 2.97 14.85 -3.50
C THR A 148 3.69 14.88 -4.83
N ASN A 149 3.19 14.13 -5.82
CA ASN A 149 3.59 14.23 -7.22
C ASN A 149 2.72 15.20 -8.03
N ILE A 150 1.83 15.96 -7.37
CA ILE A 150 0.97 16.96 -8.01
C ILE A 150 1.67 18.33 -7.96
N THR A 151 1.87 18.93 -9.12
CA THR A 151 2.29 20.32 -9.29
C THR A 151 1.06 21.24 -9.34
N GLY A 152 1.17 22.44 -8.78
CA GLY A 152 0.08 23.42 -8.71
C GLY A 152 -0.52 23.62 -7.32
N GLY A 153 0.00 22.93 -6.29
CA GLY A 153 -0.36 23.20 -4.89
C GLY A 153 -1.56 22.42 -4.34
N ALA A 154 -2.16 21.54 -5.13
CA ALA A 154 -3.22 20.65 -4.66
C ALA A 154 -2.70 19.56 -3.70
N LEU A 155 -3.56 19.13 -2.78
CA LEU A 155 -3.30 18.00 -1.88
C LEU A 155 -3.67 16.68 -2.55
N GLY A 156 -2.92 15.62 -2.24
CA GLY A 156 -3.20 14.25 -2.69
C GLY A 156 -2.05 13.67 -3.51
N TYR A 157 -2.36 12.69 -4.35
CA TYR A 157 -1.42 12.01 -5.23
C TYR A 157 -2.14 11.57 -6.50
N PHE A 158 -1.37 11.40 -7.57
CA PHE A 158 -1.80 10.73 -8.79
C PHE A 158 -1.03 9.42 -8.95
N SER A 159 -1.72 8.32 -9.29
CA SER A 159 -1.08 7.01 -9.41
C SER A 159 -1.56 6.28 -10.66
N ALA A 160 -0.60 5.77 -11.42
CA ALA A 160 -0.79 4.66 -12.33
C ALA A 160 -0.17 3.41 -11.69
N CYS A 161 -0.96 2.35 -11.52
CA CYS A 161 -0.51 1.13 -10.86
C CYS A 161 -1.06 -0.12 -11.54
N THR A 162 -0.39 -1.25 -11.32
CA THR A 162 -0.95 -2.57 -11.59
C THR A 162 -1.65 -3.09 -10.34
N ILE A 163 -2.64 -3.97 -10.51
CA ILE A 163 -3.45 -4.48 -9.40
C ILE A 163 -3.57 -5.99 -9.50
N GLN A 164 -3.28 -6.66 -8.40
CA GLN A 164 -3.57 -8.08 -8.18
C GLN A 164 -4.46 -8.26 -6.96
N ARG A 165 -5.42 -9.18 -7.06
CA ARG A 165 -6.37 -9.49 -5.98
C ARG A 165 -6.31 -10.96 -5.66
N LYS A 166 -6.20 -11.28 -4.37
CA LYS A 166 -6.29 -12.66 -3.87
C LYS A 166 -7.20 -12.66 -2.66
N SER A 167 -8.03 -13.68 -2.53
CA SER A 167 -8.85 -13.87 -1.34
C SER A 167 -8.78 -15.30 -0.83
N THR A 168 -8.93 -15.47 0.48
CA THR A 168 -9.05 -16.76 1.14
C THR A 168 -10.01 -16.66 2.32
N ILE A 169 -10.54 -17.79 2.79
CA ILE A 169 -11.26 -17.84 4.07
C ILE A 169 -10.24 -18.12 5.16
N TYR A 170 -10.27 -17.31 6.23
CA TYR A 170 -9.46 -17.63 7.40
C TYR A 170 -10.08 -18.80 8.15
N ASN A 171 -9.38 -19.94 8.18
CA ASN A 171 -9.71 -21.11 8.99
C ASN A 171 -8.43 -21.51 9.74
N PRO A 172 -8.38 -21.38 11.07
CA PRO A 172 -7.20 -21.68 11.88
C PRO A 172 -6.81 -23.17 11.87
#